data_AF-A0A6J2UUR6-F1
#
_entry.id   AF-A0A6J2UUR6-F1
#
_cell.length_a   1.000
_cell.length_b   1.000
_cell.length_c   1.000
_cell.angle_alpha   90.00
_cell.angle_beta   90.00
_cell.angle_gamma   90.00
#
_symmetry.space_group_name_H-M   'P 1'
#
loop_
_entity.id
_entity.type
_entity.pdbx_description
1 polymer ?
#
loop_
_entity_poly.entity_id
_entity_poly.type
_entity_poly.pdbx_seq_one_letter_code
_entity_poly.pdbx_strand_id
1 'polypeptide(L)'
;MYSGHKSKPPSPTVDTNTEEECHFSKTANTLRGAVGVLTYELLDKKKQRSDEIIAVMFSVPYGTTVFGNWFAVGIFEKTRPCDRKLFNLMYYKDNPSMFTRAKAKHPNIVHKGNSVEIRATMSDSGKATIKVELYNKH
;
A
#
# COMPACT_ATOMS: atom_id res chain seq x y z
N MET A 1 1.87 -5.59 -9.46
CA MET A 1 1.18 -4.59 -10.30
C MET A 1 -0.10 -5.18 -10.87
N TYR A 2 -1.22 -4.47 -10.77
CA TYR A 2 -2.47 -4.80 -11.45
C TYR A 2 -2.55 -4.09 -12.82
N SER A 3 -2.13 -2.82 -12.87
CA SER A 3 -1.99 -2.00 -14.08
C SER A 3 -0.79 -1.06 -13.96
N GLY A 4 -0.07 -0.83 -15.06
CA GLY A 4 1.16 -0.04 -15.09
C GLY A 4 2.41 -0.88 -14.79
N HIS A 5 3.51 -0.20 -14.46
CA HIS A 5 4.81 -0.82 -14.18
C HIS A 5 5.53 -0.10 -13.04
N LYS A 6 6.59 -0.75 -12.53
CA LYS A 6 7.51 -0.17 -11.54
C LYS A 6 8.54 0.69 -12.30
N SER A 7 8.49 2.01 -12.14
CA SER A 7 9.45 2.92 -12.78
C SER A 7 10.68 3.17 -11.89
N LYS A 8 10.49 3.11 -10.56
CA LYS A 8 11.57 2.97 -9.58
C LYS A 8 11.19 1.79 -8.67
N PRO A 9 11.93 0.67 -8.68
CA PRO A 9 11.57 -0.49 -7.88
C PRO A 9 11.62 -0.16 -6.38
N PRO A 10 10.81 -0.82 -5.54
CA PRO A 10 10.90 -0.71 -4.09
C PRO A 10 12.28 -1.16 -3.60
N SER A 11 12.83 -0.43 -2.64
CA SER A 11 14.02 -0.84 -1.90
C SER A 11 13.76 -2.21 -1.27
N PRO A 12 14.70 -3.18 -1.33
CA PRO A 12 14.49 -4.51 -0.79
C PRO A 12 14.15 -4.54 0.71
N THR A 13 14.70 -3.57 1.45
CA THR A 13 14.54 -3.42 2.90
C THR A 13 14.31 -1.96 3.21
N VAL A 14 13.46 -1.68 4.20
CA VAL A 14 13.31 -0.37 4.84
C VAL A 14 13.64 -0.57 6.32
N ASP A 15 14.68 0.09 6.81
CA ASP A 15 15.11 -0.09 8.20
C ASP A 15 14.35 0.85 9.16
N THR A 16 14.34 0.50 10.44
CA THR A 16 13.80 1.34 11.51
C THR A 16 14.43 2.73 11.48
N ASN A 17 13.60 3.78 11.54
CA ASN A 17 14.03 5.19 11.47
C ASN A 17 14.67 5.61 10.14
N THR A 18 14.38 4.89 9.05
CA THR A 18 14.77 5.28 7.69
C THR A 18 13.54 5.53 6.83
N GLU A 19 13.72 6.31 5.77
CA GLU A 19 12.72 6.55 4.73
C GLU A 19 13.24 5.99 3.41
N GLU A 20 12.36 5.31 2.66
CA GLU A 20 12.64 4.77 1.34
C GLU A 20 11.50 5.14 0.39
N GLU A 21 11.81 5.31 -0.89
CA GLU A 21 10.81 5.69 -1.90
C GLU A 21 10.84 4.78 -3.13
N CYS A 22 9.66 4.60 -3.74
CA CYS A 22 9.50 3.82 -4.96
C CYS A 22 8.39 4.40 -5.84
N HIS A 23 8.49 4.17 -7.14
CA HIS A 23 7.60 4.80 -8.12
C HIS A 23 6.89 3.76 -8.99
N PHE A 24 5.59 3.97 -9.16
CA PHE A 24 4.74 3.17 -10.03
C PHE A 24 4.12 4.08 -11.07
N SER A 25 4.32 3.74 -12.34
CA SER A 25 3.88 4.55 -13.47
C SER A 25 2.86 3.79 -14.30
N LYS A 26 1.91 4.52 -14.90
CA LYS A 26 1.07 3.97 -15.96
C LYS A 26 1.93 3.53 -17.15
N THR A 27 1.41 2.61 -17.95
CA THR A 27 2.02 2.28 -19.24
C THR A 27 1.75 3.42 -20.23
N ALA A 28 2.81 3.93 -20.88
CA ALA A 28 2.69 4.98 -21.88
C ALA A 28 1.74 4.57 -23.01
N ASN A 29 1.08 5.55 -23.63
CA ASN A 29 0.15 5.35 -24.76
C ASN A 29 -1.02 4.38 -24.47
N THR A 30 -1.38 4.19 -23.20
CA THR A 30 -2.58 3.44 -22.80
C THR A 30 -3.52 4.33 -21.98
N LEU A 31 -4.83 4.06 -22.08
CA LEU A 31 -5.86 4.66 -21.22
C LEU A 31 -5.93 3.97 -19.84
N ARG A 32 -4.78 3.51 -19.31
CA ARG A 32 -4.71 2.77 -18.05
C ARG A 32 -3.94 3.53 -16.98
N GLY A 33 -4.35 3.34 -15.73
CA GLY A 33 -3.76 3.98 -14.56
C GLY A 33 -2.60 3.20 -13.95
N ALA A 34 -2.10 3.67 -12.81
CA ALA A 34 -1.15 2.96 -11.95
C ALA A 34 -1.93 2.31 -10.79
N VAL A 35 -2.01 0.99 -10.80
CA VAL A 35 -2.85 0.22 -9.88
C VAL A 35 -2.09 -1.01 -9.41
N GLY A 36 -2.07 -1.25 -8.10
CA GLY A 36 -1.37 -2.40 -7.56
C GLY A 36 -1.40 -2.49 -6.04
N VAL A 37 -0.64 -3.47 -5.55
CA VAL A 37 -0.31 -3.64 -4.15
C VAL A 37 1.19 -3.81 -4.04
N LEU A 38 1.77 -3.16 -3.03
CA LEU A 38 3.14 -3.32 -2.57
C LEU A 38 3.10 -4.04 -1.23
N THR A 39 4.00 -5.00 -1.02
CA THR A 39 4.09 -5.74 0.23
C THR A 39 5.52 -5.72 0.76
N TYR A 40 5.66 -5.59 2.07
CA TYR A 40 6.91 -5.79 2.79
C TYR A 40 6.72 -6.84 3.89
N GLU A 41 7.69 -7.72 4.07
CA GLU A 41 7.75 -8.58 5.25
C GLU A 41 8.03 -7.74 6.49
N LEU A 42 7.24 -7.93 7.55
CA LEU A 42 7.47 -7.28 8.83
C LEU A 42 8.42 -8.15 9.65
N LEU A 43 9.69 -7.74 9.71
CA LEU A 43 10.73 -8.46 10.47
C LEU A 43 10.74 -8.04 11.93
N ASP A 44 10.45 -8.98 12.84
CA ASP A 44 10.73 -8.83 14.26
C ASP A 44 12.23 -9.09 14.49
N LYS A 45 13.01 -8.01 14.65
CA LYS A 45 14.46 -8.09 14.89
C LYS A 45 14.81 -8.81 16.20
N LYS A 46 13.92 -8.82 17.21
CA LYS A 46 14.19 -9.54 18.47
C LYS A 46 14.04 -11.05 18.29
N LYS A 47 13.01 -11.46 17.55
CA LYS A 47 12.73 -12.88 17.28
C LYS A 47 13.43 -13.42 16.03
N GLN A 48 14.08 -12.56 15.25
CA GLN A 48 14.72 -12.89 13.98
C GLN A 48 13.77 -13.62 13.01
N ARG A 49 12.50 -13.22 13.00
CA ARG A 49 11.48 -13.85 12.16
C ARG A 49 10.47 -12.84 11.64
N SER A 50 9.82 -13.19 10.54
CA SER A 50 8.70 -12.44 9.99
C SER A 50 7.51 -13.39 9.87
N ASP A 51 6.44 -13.08 10.61
CA ASP A 51 5.19 -13.84 10.57
C ASP A 51 4.09 -13.09 9.80
N GLU A 52 4.30 -11.79 9.56
CA GLU A 52 3.33 -10.87 8.98
C GLU A 52 3.95 -10.10 7.82
N ILE A 53 3.10 -9.64 6.91
CA ILE A 53 3.44 -8.67 5.87
C ILE A 53 2.59 -7.42 6.06
N ILE A 54 3.15 -6.29 5.65
CA ILE A 54 2.43 -5.05 5.44
C ILE A 54 2.07 -4.97 3.96
N ALA A 55 0.82 -4.60 3.67
CA ALA A 55 0.37 -4.36 2.30
C ALA A 55 -0.10 -2.91 2.13
N VAL A 56 0.34 -2.28 1.05
CA VAL A 56 -0.05 -0.94 0.61
C VAL A 56 -0.71 -1.07 -0.76
N MET A 57 -2.03 -0.89 -0.82
CA MET A 57 -2.79 -0.87 -2.06
C MET A 57 -2.89 0.56 -2.58
N PHE A 58 -2.75 0.73 -3.88
CA PHE A 58 -2.93 2.00 -4.57
C PHE A 58 -3.70 1.79 -5.89
N SER A 59 -4.60 2.72 -6.17
CA SER A 59 -5.36 2.77 -7.41
C SER A 59 -5.51 4.21 -7.87
N VAL A 60 -4.68 4.59 -8.84
CA VAL A 60 -4.72 5.87 -9.54
C VAL A 60 -5.21 5.60 -10.97
N PRO A 61 -6.52 5.79 -11.27
CA PRO A 61 -7.06 5.54 -12.59
C PRO A 61 -6.51 6.53 -13.64
N TYR A 62 -6.62 6.18 -14.92
CA TYR A 62 -6.33 7.10 -16.02
C TYR A 62 -7.54 7.97 -16.30
N GLY A 63 -7.34 9.28 -16.40
CA GLY A 63 -8.29 10.21 -17.03
C GLY A 63 -9.62 10.42 -16.28
N THR A 64 -9.88 11.67 -15.91
CA THR A 64 -11.10 12.19 -15.26
C THR A 64 -11.40 11.66 -13.85
N THR A 65 -11.61 12.61 -12.95
CA THR A 65 -11.74 12.55 -11.49
C THR A 65 -12.95 11.76 -10.97
N VAL A 66 -13.69 11.05 -11.83
CA VAL A 66 -15.03 10.50 -11.53
C VAL A 66 -14.97 9.38 -10.49
N PHE A 67 -13.92 8.54 -10.53
CA PHE A 67 -13.78 7.40 -9.61
C PHE A 67 -12.89 7.68 -8.39
N GLY A 68 -12.14 8.78 -8.41
CA GLY A 68 -11.19 9.18 -7.36
C GLY A 68 -10.01 8.22 -7.21
N ASN A 69 -8.93 8.71 -6.60
CA ASN A 69 -7.82 7.87 -6.18
C ASN A 69 -8.21 7.10 -4.91
N TRP A 70 -7.82 5.83 -4.84
CA TRP A 70 -8.03 4.98 -3.67
C TRP A 70 -6.72 4.39 -3.19
N PHE A 71 -6.61 4.24 -1.87
CA PHE A 71 -5.51 3.54 -1.23
C PHE A 71 -6.01 2.76 -0.02
N ALA A 72 -5.24 1.76 0.36
CA ALA A 72 -5.47 1.02 1.59
C ALA A 72 -4.15 0.55 2.20
N VAL A 73 -4.13 0.40 3.52
CA VAL A 73 -3.03 -0.23 4.26
C VAL A 73 -3.57 -1.34 5.14
N GLY A 74 -2.82 -2.43 5.24
CA GLY A 74 -3.24 -3.59 6.02
C GLY A 74 -2.08 -4.47 6.45
N ILE A 75 -2.35 -5.36 7.39
CA ILE A 75 -1.41 -6.33 7.92
C ILE A 75 -2.00 -7.72 7.67
N PHE A 76 -1.20 -8.61 7.09
CA PHE A 76 -1.61 -9.95 6.69
C PHE A 76 -0.58 -10.97 7.16
N GLU A 77 -0.98 -12.24 7.25
CA GLU A 77 -0.02 -13.34 7.43
C GLU A 77 1.00 -13.36 6.29
N LYS A 78 2.26 -13.70 6.60
CA LYS A 78 3.35 -13.77 5.61
C LYS A 78 3.09 -14.69 4.42
N THR A 79 2.22 -15.69 4.59
CA THR A 79 1.81 -16.61 3.53
C THR A 79 0.94 -15.95 2.46
N ARG A 80 0.46 -14.72 2.69
CA ARG A 80 -0.39 -13.97 1.75
C ARG A 80 0.42 -13.56 0.50
N PRO A 81 0.07 -14.06 -0.70
CA PRO A 81 0.79 -13.69 -1.91
C PRO A 81 0.55 -12.22 -2.32
N CYS A 82 1.59 -11.58 -2.84
CA CYS A 82 1.52 -10.25 -3.46
C CYS A 82 0.97 -10.35 -4.89
N ASP A 83 -0.35 -10.51 -5.03
CA ASP A 83 -0.99 -10.83 -6.30
C ASP A 83 -2.26 -10.01 -6.58
N ARG A 84 -2.94 -10.34 -7.68
CA ARG A 84 -4.22 -9.73 -8.05
C ARG A 84 -5.34 -10.03 -7.07
N LYS A 85 -5.29 -11.17 -6.36
CA LYS A 85 -6.30 -11.53 -5.37
C LYS A 85 -6.19 -10.64 -4.14
N LEU A 86 -4.96 -10.36 -3.67
CA LEU A 86 -4.73 -9.39 -2.60
C LEU A 86 -5.18 -7.98 -3.00
N PHE A 87 -4.86 -7.53 -4.22
CA PHE A 87 -5.38 -6.26 -4.72
C PHE A 87 -6.91 -6.22 -4.70
N ASN A 88 -7.59 -7.23 -5.28
CA ASN A 88 -9.04 -7.29 -5.34
C ASN A 88 -9.68 -7.33 -3.94
N LEU A 89 -9.07 -8.05 -3.00
CA LEU A 89 -9.49 -8.07 -1.60
C LEU A 89 -9.48 -6.65 -1.02
N MET A 90 -8.33 -5.97 -1.09
CA MET A 90 -8.18 -4.62 -0.51
C MET A 90 -9.02 -3.57 -1.24
N TYR A 91 -9.27 -3.72 -2.54
CA TYR A 91 -9.99 -2.73 -3.35
C TYR A 91 -11.51 -2.89 -3.36
N TYR A 92 -12.03 -4.13 -3.34
CA TYR A 92 -13.48 -4.38 -3.47
C TYR A 92 -14.17 -4.81 -2.18
N LYS A 93 -13.46 -5.38 -1.20
CA LYS A 93 -14.08 -5.85 0.05
C LYS A 93 -14.02 -4.79 1.13
N ASP A 94 -14.88 -4.90 2.13
CA ASP A 94 -14.77 -4.15 3.37
C ASP A 94 -14.40 -5.15 4.46
N ASN A 95 -13.22 -4.99 5.04
CA ASN A 95 -12.71 -5.88 6.07
C ASN A 95 -11.76 -5.10 7.01
N PRO A 96 -12.32 -4.29 7.93
CA PRO A 96 -11.56 -3.38 8.77
C PRO A 96 -10.58 -4.10 9.72
N SER A 97 -10.79 -5.39 10.00
CA SER A 97 -9.85 -6.17 10.81
C SER A 97 -8.56 -6.54 10.05
N MET A 98 -8.56 -6.51 8.72
CA MET A 98 -7.38 -6.84 7.90
C MET A 98 -6.74 -5.61 7.24
N PHE A 99 -7.54 -4.61 6.88
CA PHE A 99 -7.04 -3.39 6.24
C PHE A 99 -7.99 -2.22 6.41
N THR A 100 -7.45 -1.00 6.31
CA THR A 100 -8.21 0.24 6.23
C THR A 100 -8.10 0.79 4.81
N ARG A 101 -9.22 1.09 4.15
CA ARG A 101 -9.27 1.69 2.80
C ARG A 101 -9.91 3.07 2.84
N ALA A 102 -9.36 4.01 2.08
CA ALA A 102 -9.98 5.32 1.87
C ALA A 102 -9.80 5.85 0.44
N LYS A 103 -10.64 6.83 0.08
CA LYS A 103 -10.37 7.74 -1.04
C LYS A 103 -9.26 8.70 -0.62
N ALA A 104 -8.44 9.15 -1.57
CA ALA A 104 -7.36 10.12 -1.32
C ALA A 104 -7.83 11.47 -0.73
N LYS A 105 -9.14 11.78 -0.78
CA LYS A 105 -9.71 13.00 -0.18
C LYS A 105 -9.99 12.89 1.33
N HIS A 106 -9.82 11.72 1.93
CA HIS A 106 -10.03 11.54 3.37
C HIS A 106 -8.78 11.98 4.15
N PRO A 107 -8.91 12.55 5.37
CA PRO A 107 -7.77 12.68 6.27
C PRO A 107 -7.13 11.29 6.52
N ASN A 108 -5.90 11.29 7.02
CA ASN A 108 -5.09 10.10 7.28
C ASN A 108 -5.87 8.83 7.69
N ILE A 109 -5.46 7.68 7.16
CA ILE A 109 -5.95 6.38 7.62
C ILE A 109 -4.97 5.77 8.62
N VAL A 110 -5.52 5.07 9.60
CA VAL A 110 -4.75 4.28 10.57
C VAL A 110 -5.25 2.84 10.51
N HIS A 111 -4.32 1.89 10.45
CA HIS A 111 -4.59 0.47 10.61
C HIS A 111 -3.74 -0.10 11.73
N LYS A 112 -4.37 -0.79 12.68
CA LYS A 112 -3.74 -1.26 13.91
C LYS A 112 -3.58 -2.78 13.87
N GLY A 113 -2.33 -3.25 13.79
CA GLY A 113 -2.00 -4.66 13.99
C GLY A 113 -1.63 -4.97 15.44
N ASN A 114 -1.07 -6.15 15.67
CA ASN A 114 -0.64 -6.58 17.00
C ASN A 114 0.59 -5.79 17.47
N SER A 115 1.66 -5.80 16.67
CA SER A 115 2.96 -5.22 17.04
C SER A 115 3.16 -3.79 16.55
N VAL A 116 2.51 -3.43 15.44
CA VAL A 116 2.67 -2.13 14.78
C VAL A 116 1.32 -1.49 14.44
N GLU A 117 1.32 -0.18 14.28
CA GLU A 117 0.27 0.52 13.57
C GLU A 117 0.84 1.19 12.30
N ILE A 118 0.02 1.20 11.25
CA ILE A 118 0.34 1.84 9.98
C ILE A 118 -0.50 3.10 9.88
N ARG A 119 0.15 4.24 9.62
CA ARG A 119 -0.52 5.49 9.28
C ARG A 119 -0.24 5.83 7.83
N ALA A 120 -1.25 6.26 7.09
CA ALA A 120 -1.06 6.59 5.70
C ALA A 120 -1.93 7.75 5.21
N THR A 121 -1.41 8.48 4.23
CA THR A 121 -2.13 9.53 3.48
C THR A 121 -1.88 9.36 1.99
N MET A 122 -2.77 9.88 1.16
CA MET A 122 -2.62 9.89 -0.29
C MET A 122 -3.07 11.22 -0.89
N SER A 123 -2.33 11.78 -1.85
CA SER A 123 -2.79 12.94 -2.62
C SER A 123 -3.78 12.55 -3.73
N ASP A 124 -4.72 13.44 -4.05
CA ASP A 124 -5.82 13.18 -4.99
C ASP A 124 -5.51 13.54 -6.45
N SER A 125 -4.25 13.87 -6.75
CA SER A 125 -3.81 14.23 -8.11
C SER A 125 -3.51 13.01 -8.99
N GLY A 126 -3.39 13.21 -10.30
CA GLY A 126 -2.95 12.17 -11.24
C GLY A 126 -1.50 11.70 -11.02
N LYS A 127 -0.68 12.51 -10.33
CA LYS A 127 0.65 12.14 -9.80
C LYS A 127 0.51 12.00 -8.29
N ALA A 128 -0.12 10.91 -7.86
CA ALA A 128 -0.40 10.69 -6.45
C ALA A 128 0.85 10.30 -5.67
N THR A 129 0.95 10.79 -4.44
CA THR A 129 1.95 10.40 -3.45
C THR A 129 1.23 9.73 -2.30
N ILE A 130 1.67 8.54 -1.92
CA ILE A 130 1.25 7.88 -0.69
C ILE A 130 2.39 8.01 0.31
N LYS A 131 2.10 8.53 1.50
CA LYS A 131 3.03 8.49 2.64
C LYS A 131 2.56 7.42 3.58
N VAL A 132 3.49 6.57 4.03
CA VAL A 132 3.21 5.47 4.96
C VAL A 132 4.22 5.53 6.09
N GLU A 133 3.74 5.52 7.31
CA GLU A 133 4.55 5.47 8.52
C GLU A 133 4.18 4.22 9.32
N LEU A 134 5.21 3.55 9.85
CA LEU A 134 5.04 2.44 10.78
C LEU A 134 5.43 2.92 12.17
N TYR A 135 4.54 2.69 13.13
CA TYR A 135 4.82 2.92 14.54
C TYR A 135 4.79 1.61 15.29
N ASN A 136 5.81 1.40 16.11
CA ASN A 136 5.78 0.33 17.09
C ASN A 136 4.77 0.68 18.19
N LYS A 137 4.01 -0.32 18.66
CA LYS A 137 3.09 -0.15 19.79
C LYS A 137 3.77 -0.31 21.16
N HIS A 138 5.02 -0.78 21.19
CA HIS A 138 5.76 -1.13 22.41
C HIS A 138 7.18 -0.58 22.46
#